data_AF-A0A966GC22-F1
#
_entry.id   AF-A0A966GC22-F1
#
_cell.length_a   1.000
_cell.length_b   1.000
_cell.length_c   1.000
_cell.angle_alpha   90.00
_cell.angle_beta   90.00
_cell.angle_gamma   90.00
#
_symmetry.space_group_name_H-M   'P 1'
#
loop_
_entity.id
_entity.type
_entity.pdbx_description
1 polymer ?
#
loop_
_entity_poly.entity_id
_entity_poly.type
_entity_poly.pdbx_seq_one_letter_code
_entity_poly.pdbx_strand_id
1 'polypeptide(L)'
;MKFTSKHTAFFAAAALGLSLAACEGPNEEAMEEQGDAMVEGVEAEADAMEDAGQITDAQEDAMVDNAEAKAENMEETGEAMDDGAAVAQ
;
A
#
# COMPACT_ATOMS: atom_id res chain seq x y z
N MET A 1 -1.92 18.22 27.28
CA MET A 1 -0.85 17.82 26.36
C MET A 1 -1.31 16.53 25.71
N LYS A 2 -1.86 16.63 24.49
CA LYS A 2 -2.27 15.47 23.69
C LYS A 2 -1.06 15.14 22.82
N PHE A 3 -0.44 14.00 23.08
CA PHE A 3 0.83 13.61 22.50
C PHE A 3 0.66 13.41 20.99
N THR A 4 1.28 14.32 20.24
CA THR A 4 1.56 14.31 18.81
C THR A 4 2.50 13.16 18.46
N SER A 5 2.01 11.91 18.39
CA SER A 5 2.86 10.75 18.04
C SER A 5 2.15 9.57 17.37
N LYS A 6 0.95 9.74 16.78
CA LYS A 6 0.30 8.60 16.09
C LYS A 6 0.77 8.37 14.65
N HIS A 7 1.37 9.37 13.98
CA HIS A 7 2.01 9.17 12.69
C HIS A 7 3.46 8.68 12.86
N THR A 8 3.62 7.44 13.31
CA THR A 8 4.66 6.58 12.74
C THR A 8 4.00 5.89 11.56
N ALA A 9 3.57 6.63 10.52
CA ALA A 9 4.45 6.87 9.38
C ALA A 9 5.31 5.63 9.17
N PHE A 10 4.67 4.62 8.57
CA PHE A 10 5.25 3.38 8.11
C PHE A 10 6.23 3.73 6.96
N PHE A 11 7.35 4.34 7.31
CA PHE A 11 8.46 4.65 6.39
C PHE A 11 9.30 3.40 6.10
N ALA A 12 8.64 2.27 5.83
CA ALA A 12 9.30 0.99 5.61
C ALA A 12 9.17 0.44 4.19
N ALA A 13 8.48 1.13 3.26
CA ALA A 13 8.46 0.73 1.85
C ALA A 13 9.73 1.14 1.06
N ALA A 14 10.62 1.95 1.65
CA ALA A 14 11.79 2.45 0.90
C ALA A 14 13.09 1.62 1.06
N ALA A 15 13.10 0.52 1.83
CA ALA A 15 14.35 -0.09 2.32
C ALA A 15 14.66 -1.53 1.85
N LEU A 16 13.84 -2.15 0.99
CA LEU A 16 14.17 -3.46 0.41
C LEU A 16 14.62 -3.39 -1.07
N GLY A 17 14.46 -2.24 -1.74
CA GLY A 17 14.64 -2.12 -3.19
C GLY A 17 16.04 -1.83 -3.73
N LEU A 18 17.08 -1.59 -2.91
CA LEU A 18 18.39 -1.16 -3.47
C LEU A 18 19.17 -2.30 -4.17
N SER A 19 18.74 -3.56 -4.02
CA SER A 19 19.21 -4.71 -4.81
C SER A 19 18.16 -5.26 -5.80
N LEU A 20 16.94 -4.70 -5.83
CA LEU A 20 15.81 -5.13 -6.67
C LEU A 20 15.50 -4.20 -7.86
N ALA A 21 16.21 -3.09 -8.04
CA ALA A 21 16.02 -2.15 -9.17
C ALA A 21 16.28 -2.75 -10.59
N ALA A 22 16.43 -4.06 -10.71
CA ALA A 22 16.53 -4.80 -11.97
C ALA A 22 15.47 -5.91 -12.12
N CYS A 23 14.60 -6.10 -11.13
CA CYS A 23 13.43 -7.00 -11.18
C CYS A 23 12.10 -6.24 -11.24
N GLU A 24 12.04 -4.98 -10.77
CA GLU A 24 10.85 -4.12 -10.89
C GLU A 24 10.44 -3.96 -12.37
N GLY A 25 9.37 -4.63 -12.77
CA GLY A 25 8.87 -4.59 -14.13
C GLY A 25 7.79 -3.51 -14.34
N PRO A 26 7.48 -3.13 -15.59
CA PRO A 26 6.52 -2.07 -15.86
C PRO A 26 5.08 -2.41 -15.47
N ASN A 27 4.74 -3.70 -15.25
CA ASN A 27 3.41 -4.09 -14.79
C ASN A 27 3.34 -4.08 -13.25
N GLU A 28 4.38 -4.54 -12.56
CA GLU A 28 4.57 -4.43 -11.10
C GLU A 28 4.41 -2.97 -10.66
N GLU A 29 5.22 -2.06 -11.20
CA GLU A 29 5.21 -0.65 -10.78
C GLU A 29 3.89 0.06 -11.13
N ALA A 30 3.24 -0.32 -12.24
CA ALA A 30 1.92 0.23 -12.58
C ALA A 30 0.80 -0.28 -11.67
N MET A 31 0.91 -1.50 -11.16
CA MET A 31 -0.05 -2.08 -10.22
C MET A 31 0.21 -1.60 -8.79
N GLU A 32 1.48 -1.42 -8.40
CA GLU A 32 1.88 -0.77 -7.15
C GLU A 32 1.33 0.66 -7.08
N GLU A 33 1.58 1.50 -8.09
CA GLU A 33 1.07 2.89 -8.12
C GLU A 33 -0.46 2.95 -8.01
N GLN A 34 -1.17 1.98 -8.62
CA GLN A 34 -2.62 1.88 -8.50
C GLN A 34 -3.07 1.40 -7.10
N GLY A 35 -2.35 0.45 -6.52
CA GLY A 35 -2.57 -0.06 -5.18
C GLY A 35 -2.37 1.03 -4.13
N ASP A 36 -1.27 1.77 -4.22
CA ASP A 36 -0.94 2.89 -3.34
C ASP A 36 -2.00 3.98 -3.39
N ALA A 37 -2.39 4.42 -4.60
CA ALA A 37 -3.44 5.42 -4.75
C ALA A 37 -4.79 4.95 -4.17
N MET A 38 -5.06 3.64 -4.17
CA MET A 38 -6.23 3.06 -3.53
C MET A 38 -6.11 3.12 -2.00
N VAL A 39 -4.97 2.73 -1.44
CA VAL A 39 -4.72 2.76 0.01
C VAL A 39 -4.83 4.19 0.54
N GLU A 40 -4.17 5.15 -0.11
CA GLU A 40 -4.24 6.57 0.27
C GLU A 40 -5.68 7.10 0.27
N GLY A 41 -6.49 6.68 -0.71
CA GLY A 41 -7.90 7.06 -0.78
C GLY A 41 -8.74 6.49 0.37
N VAL A 42 -8.49 5.23 0.75
CA VAL A 42 -9.19 4.55 1.86
C VAL A 42 -8.74 5.13 3.20
N GLU A 43 -7.44 5.35 3.40
CA GLU A 43 -6.89 5.95 4.61
C GLU A 43 -7.48 7.34 4.84
N ALA A 44 -7.50 8.20 3.81
CA ALA A 44 -8.08 9.54 3.93
C ALA A 44 -9.58 9.52 4.27
N GLU A 45 -10.35 8.56 3.76
CA GLU A 45 -11.76 8.40 4.11
C GLU A 45 -11.93 7.86 5.54
N ALA A 46 -11.13 6.88 5.94
CA ALA A 46 -11.18 6.24 7.24
C ALA A 46 -10.77 7.21 8.37
N ASP A 47 -9.70 7.98 8.18
CA ASP A 47 -9.26 9.05 9.09
C ASP A 47 -10.37 10.09 9.29
N ALA A 48 -11.00 10.54 8.20
CA ALA A 48 -12.13 11.48 8.29
C ALA A 48 -13.33 10.90 9.07
N MET A 49 -13.57 9.59 9.00
CA MET A 49 -14.62 8.91 9.77
C MET A 49 -14.24 8.74 11.24
N GLU A 50 -12.97 8.48 11.56
CA GLU A 50 -12.46 8.42 12.94
C GLU A 50 -12.58 9.80 13.60
N ASP A 51 -12.12 10.84 12.91
CA ASP A 51 -12.18 12.23 13.37
C ASP A 51 -13.63 12.70 13.61
N ALA A 52 -14.57 12.22 12.79
CA ALA A 52 -16.00 12.46 12.95
C ALA A 52 -16.64 11.62 14.08
N GLY A 53 -15.90 10.70 14.70
CA GLY A 53 -16.36 9.77 15.72
C GLY A 53 -17.32 8.71 15.22
N GLN A 54 -17.31 8.42 13.91
CA GLN A 54 -18.17 7.42 13.27
C GLN A 54 -17.61 6.01 13.39
N ILE A 55 -16.28 5.89 13.44
CA ILE A 55 -15.54 4.65 13.65
C ILE A 55 -14.51 4.84 14.77
N THR A 56 -14.01 3.74 15.32
CA THR A 56 -12.87 3.74 16.25
C THR A 56 -11.56 3.58 15.49
N ASP A 57 -10.43 3.92 16.12
CA ASP A 57 -9.07 3.65 15.60
C ASP A 57 -8.91 2.20 15.10
N ALA A 58 -9.38 1.22 15.88
CA ALA A 58 -9.25 -0.20 15.50
C ALA A 58 -10.10 -0.60 14.27
N GLN A 59 -11.09 0.22 13.90
CA GLN A 59 -11.90 0.01 12.71
C GLN A 59 -11.28 0.73 11.51
N GLU A 60 -10.69 1.91 11.72
CA GLU A 60 -9.84 2.60 10.74
C GLU A 60 -8.68 1.69 10.32
N ASP A 61 -7.90 1.18 11.29
CA ASP A 61 -6.78 0.26 11.07
C ASP A 61 -7.23 -0.94 10.21
N ALA A 62 -8.35 -1.58 10.59
CA ALA A 62 -8.86 -2.74 9.85
C ALA A 62 -9.32 -2.41 8.42
N MET A 63 -9.72 -1.16 8.15
CA MET A 63 -10.08 -0.71 6.81
C MET A 63 -8.84 -0.48 5.95
N VAL A 64 -7.81 0.16 6.52
CA VAL A 64 -6.51 0.40 5.86
C VAL A 64 -5.80 -0.93 5.60
N ASP A 65 -5.68 -1.81 6.59
CA ASP A 65 -5.12 -3.16 6.45
C ASP A 65 -5.78 -3.95 5.31
N ASN A 66 -7.09 -3.78 5.13
CA ASN A 66 -7.82 -4.46 4.05
C ASN A 66 -7.54 -3.86 2.66
N ALA A 67 -7.23 -2.57 2.60
CA ALA A 67 -6.81 -1.90 1.37
C ALA A 67 -5.38 -2.31 1.02
N GLU A 68 -4.47 -2.31 1.99
CA GLU A 68 -3.08 -2.76 1.83
C GLU A 68 -3.02 -4.20 1.31
N ALA A 69 -3.77 -5.13 1.94
CA ALA A 69 -3.82 -6.52 1.48
C ALA A 69 -4.35 -6.68 0.03
N LYS A 70 -5.11 -5.72 -0.49
CA LYS A 70 -5.53 -5.71 -1.90
C LYS A 70 -4.44 -5.11 -2.79
N ALA A 71 -3.78 -4.05 -2.34
CA ALA A 71 -2.65 -3.45 -3.05
C ALA A 71 -1.51 -4.46 -3.20
N GLU A 72 -1.15 -5.21 -2.14
CA GLU A 72 -0.18 -6.31 -2.18
C GLU A 72 -0.57 -7.36 -3.25
N ASN A 73 -1.85 -7.73 -3.34
CA ASN A 73 -2.28 -8.71 -4.34
C ASN A 73 -2.20 -8.16 -5.78
N MET A 74 -2.34 -6.84 -5.94
CA MET A 74 -2.18 -6.18 -7.24
C MET A 74 -0.71 -6.13 -7.65
N GLU A 75 0.18 -5.78 -6.72
CA GLU A 75 1.63 -5.83 -6.88
C GLU A 75 2.08 -7.25 -7.27
N GLU A 76 1.72 -8.28 -6.50
CA GLU A 76 2.01 -9.70 -6.82
C GLU A 76 1.49 -10.10 -8.23
N THR A 77 0.35 -9.54 -8.65
CA THR A 77 -0.18 -9.79 -10.00
C THR A 77 0.68 -9.12 -11.07
N GLY A 78 1.14 -7.89 -10.82
CA GLY A 78 2.06 -7.16 -11.70
C GLY A 78 3.40 -7.87 -11.82
N GLU A 79 3.99 -8.27 -10.70
CA GLU A 79 5.23 -9.07 -10.63
C GLU A 79 5.08 -10.35 -11.47
N ALA A 80 3.99 -11.11 -11.28
CA ALA A 80 3.76 -12.34 -12.04
C ALA A 80 3.61 -12.11 -13.56
N MET A 81 3.10 -10.94 -13.99
CA MET A 81 3.02 -10.56 -15.39
C MET A 81 4.40 -10.26 -15.97
N ASP A 82 5.25 -9.59 -15.22
CA ASP A 82 6.61 -9.25 -15.63
C ASP A 82 7.52 -10.49 -15.65
N ASP A 83 7.43 -11.35 -14.63
CA ASP A 83 8.11 -12.63 -14.59
C ASP A 83 7.66 -13.54 -15.74
N GLY A 84 6.35 -13.63 -15.99
CA GLY A 84 5.78 -14.38 -17.11
C GLY A 84 6.25 -13.86 -18.48
N ALA A 85 6.47 -12.55 -18.61
CA ALA A 85 7.04 -11.93 -19.80
C ALA A 85 8.55 -12.16 -19.93
N ALA A 86 9.28 -12.28 -18.81
CA ALA A 86 10.70 -12.57 -18.77
C ALA A 86 11.05 -14.01 -19.17
N VAL A 87 10.20 -15.00 -18.87
CA VAL A 87 10.42 -16.41 -19.29
C VAL A 87 10.10 -16.68 -20.76
N ALA A 88 9.43 -15.74 -21.44
CA ALA A 88 9.03 -15.87 -22.84
C ALA A 88 10.05 -15.26 -23.83
N GLN A 89 11.18 -14.74 -23.35
CA GLN A 89 12.26 -14.15 -24.17
C GLN A 89 13.52 -15.01 -24.22
#